data_AF-A0A2V8LFX9-F1
#
_entry.id   AF-A0A2V8LFX9-F1
#
_cell.length_a   1.000
_cell.length_b   1.000
_cell.length_c   1.000
_cell.angle_alpha   90.00
_cell.angle_beta   90.00
_cell.angle_gamma   90.00
#
_symmetry.space_group_name_H-M   'P 1'
#
loop_
_entity.id
_entity.type
_entity.pdbx_description
1 polymer ?
#
loop_
_entity_poly.entity_id
_entity_poly.type
_entity_poly.pdbx_seq_one_letter_code
_entity_poly.pdbx_strand_id
1 'polypeptide(L)'
;MSAREAAILGAVRQRFSDVRDRIAGLTPQAFGEAADYLKRLQQSLSTNDRPDDNTERVPVGSAGHDCIAALCAISLTSAQLHPTIPATDSAQFLELLKECQNDSEKSFRLLAERFSWPPNFSLSTETEIREHVLMRLMVHDRARIEERSIASVDADDLLLKLNLVAVHSRESDDLRFLDALNYYYELLPTNWVPRARHVSLVVSFLGLYARALQCGF
;
A
#
# COMPACT_ATOMS: atom_id res chain seq x y z
N MET A 1 -28.60 -7.70 2.70
CA MET A 1 -27.41 -7.54 3.54
C MET A 1 -27.59 -8.34 4.82
N SER A 2 -26.72 -9.31 5.07
CA SER A 2 -26.75 -10.15 6.28
C SER A 2 -26.25 -9.38 7.51
N ALA A 3 -26.60 -9.86 8.72
CA ALA A 3 -26.08 -9.27 9.97
C ALA A 3 -24.54 -9.31 10.02
N ARG A 4 -23.94 -10.33 9.41
CA ARG A 4 -22.50 -10.48 9.26
C ARG A 4 -21.90 -9.40 8.36
N GLU A 5 -22.48 -9.18 7.17
CA GLU A 5 -22.05 -8.12 6.25
C GLU A 5 -22.14 -6.74 6.90
N ALA A 6 -23.23 -6.48 7.63
CA ALA A 6 -23.42 -5.21 8.35
C ALA A 6 -22.33 -4.98 9.41
N ALA A 7 -21.93 -6.03 10.13
CA ALA A 7 -20.86 -5.96 11.14
C ALA A 7 -19.49 -5.71 10.49
N ILE A 8 -19.19 -6.40 9.38
CA ILE A 8 -17.94 -6.21 8.64
C ILE A 8 -17.86 -4.77 8.11
N LEU A 9 -18.93 -4.27 7.48
CA LEU A 9 -19.02 -2.90 6.98
C LEU A 9 -18.84 -1.86 8.10
N GLY A 10 -19.46 -2.10 9.27
CA GLY A 10 -19.31 -1.26 10.45
C GLY A 10 -17.85 -1.19 10.92
N ALA A 11 -17.17 -2.34 10.99
CA ALA A 11 -15.77 -2.43 11.38
C ALA A 11 -14.84 -1.73 10.38
N VAL A 12 -15.06 -1.91 9.07
CA VAL A 12 -14.29 -1.26 8.00
C VAL A 12 -14.45 0.26 8.07
N ARG A 13 -15.67 0.77 8.27
CA ARG A 13 -15.94 2.20 8.42
C ARG A 13 -15.28 2.80 9.65
N GLN A 14 -15.33 2.10 10.79
CA GLN A 14 -14.63 2.53 11.99
C GLN A 14 -13.12 2.61 11.75
N ARG A 15 -12.55 1.56 11.14
CA ARG A 15 -11.12 1.53 10.82
C ARG A 15 -10.72 2.65 9.84
N PHE A 16 -11.56 2.96 8.85
CA PHE A 16 -11.34 4.11 7.98
C PHE A 16 -11.26 5.42 8.77
N SER A 17 -12.17 5.64 9.73
CA SER A 17 -12.11 6.81 10.61
C SER A 17 -10.81 6.84 11.41
N ASP A 18 -10.42 5.72 12.03
CA ASP A 18 -9.19 5.65 12.82
C ASP A 18 -7.94 5.98 11.99
N VAL A 19 -7.84 5.42 10.78
CA VAL A 19 -6.73 5.68 9.85
C VAL A 19 -6.70 7.14 9.42
N ARG A 20 -7.86 7.71 9.06
CA ARG A 20 -7.98 9.12 8.69
C ARG A 20 -7.56 10.04 9.83
N ASP A 21 -8.04 9.77 11.04
CA ASP A 21 -7.76 10.60 12.22
C ASP A 21 -6.27 10.50 12.60
N ARG A 22 -5.65 9.31 12.45
CA ARG A 22 -4.19 9.14 12.57
C ARG A 22 -3.46 10.00 11.55
N ILE A 23 -3.82 9.95 10.26
CA ILE A 23 -3.19 10.75 9.20
C ILE A 23 -3.32 12.25 9.49
N ALA A 24 -4.48 12.70 9.95
CA ALA A 24 -4.72 14.08 10.33
C ALA A 24 -3.84 14.53 11.51
N GLY A 25 -3.54 13.63 12.45
CA GLY A 25 -2.67 13.89 13.59
C GLY A 25 -1.16 13.88 13.28
N LEU A 26 -0.74 13.42 12.10
CA LEU A 26 0.68 13.39 11.74
C LEU A 26 1.23 14.81 11.53
N THR A 27 2.42 15.07 12.07
CA THR A 27 3.14 16.34 11.91
C THR A 27 3.97 16.30 10.62
N PRO A 28 3.67 17.10 9.58
CA PRO A 28 4.36 17.01 8.29
C PRO A 28 5.88 17.17 8.37
N GLN A 29 6.37 18.03 9.26
CA GLN A 29 7.79 18.32 9.42
C GLN A 29 8.61 17.08 9.84
N ALA A 30 7.98 16.10 10.49
CA ALA A 30 8.64 14.86 10.88
C ALA A 30 9.01 13.96 9.66
N PHE A 31 8.42 14.22 8.48
CA PHE A 31 8.58 13.40 7.29
C PHE A 31 9.57 13.99 6.26
N GLY A 32 10.27 15.08 6.59
CA GLY A 32 11.31 15.66 5.75
C GLY A 32 10.82 15.98 4.33
N GLU A 33 11.41 15.36 3.32
CA GLU A 33 11.05 15.54 1.90
C GLU A 33 9.61 15.14 1.57
N ALA A 34 9.01 14.24 2.36
CA ALA A 34 7.61 13.83 2.18
C ALA A 34 6.59 14.76 2.90
N ALA A 35 7.04 15.84 3.55
CA ALA A 35 6.16 16.75 4.30
C ALA A 35 5.04 17.36 3.44
N ASP A 36 5.37 17.88 2.26
CA ASP A 36 4.38 18.51 1.38
C ASP A 36 3.42 17.48 0.78
N TYR A 37 3.91 16.27 0.53
CA TYR A 37 3.08 15.15 0.13
C TYR A 37 2.08 14.75 1.22
N LEU A 38 2.52 14.64 2.47
CA LEU A 38 1.64 14.37 3.61
C LEU A 38 0.56 15.46 3.77
N LYS A 39 0.89 16.75 3.61
CA LYS A 39 -0.12 17.83 3.63
C LYS A 39 -1.19 17.64 2.56
N ARG A 40 -0.79 17.30 1.33
CA ARG A 40 -1.74 17.03 0.23
C ARG A 40 -2.63 15.82 0.54
N LEU A 41 -2.06 14.77 1.13
CA LEU A 41 -2.83 13.60 1.56
C LEU A 41 -3.85 13.97 2.65
N GLN A 42 -3.44 14.72 3.67
CA GLN A 42 -4.33 15.22 4.73
C GLN A 42 -5.50 16.03 4.15
N GLN A 43 -5.22 16.92 3.18
CA GLN A 43 -6.27 17.68 2.48
C GLN A 43 -7.22 16.76 1.70
N SER A 44 -6.66 15.83 0.92
CA SER A 44 -7.43 14.90 0.07
C SER A 44 -8.35 13.96 0.88
N LEU A 45 -8.00 13.64 2.12
CA LEU A 45 -8.82 12.83 3.02
C LEU A 45 -9.78 13.65 3.91
N SER A 46 -9.59 14.97 3.99
CA SER A 46 -10.43 15.88 4.79
C SER A 46 -11.65 16.37 4.03
N THR A 47 -11.56 16.50 2.71
CA THR A 47 -12.72 16.73 1.85
C THR A 47 -13.64 15.51 1.95
N ASN A 48 -14.80 15.68 2.60
CA ASN A 48 -15.92 14.73 2.63
C ASN A 48 -16.52 14.45 1.23
N ASP A 49 -15.80 14.79 0.16
CA ASP A 49 -16.23 14.53 -1.20
C ASP A 49 -16.27 13.02 -1.37
N ARG A 50 -17.50 12.51 -1.29
CA ARG A 50 -17.91 11.37 -2.08
C ARG A 50 -17.32 11.57 -3.48
N PRO A 51 -16.82 10.50 -4.12
CA PRO A 51 -16.25 10.63 -5.45
C PRO A 51 -17.30 11.25 -6.35
N ASP A 52 -17.14 12.54 -6.66
CA ASP A 52 -17.87 13.15 -7.77
C ASP A 52 -17.37 12.42 -9.00
N ASP A 53 -18.32 11.75 -9.65
CA ASP A 53 -18.18 10.79 -10.74
C ASP A 53 -17.57 11.38 -12.03
N ASN A 54 -16.91 12.55 -11.96
CA ASN A 54 -16.56 13.37 -13.12
C ASN A 54 -15.31 14.23 -12.97
N THR A 55 -14.24 13.70 -12.37
CA THR A 55 -12.91 14.22 -12.73
C THR A 55 -11.88 13.09 -12.79
N GLU A 56 -11.82 12.43 -13.95
CA GLU A 56 -10.60 11.77 -14.43
C GLU A 56 -9.48 12.82 -14.51
N ARG A 57 -8.83 13.09 -13.39
CA ARG A 57 -7.48 13.64 -13.39
C ARG A 57 -6.57 12.52 -12.93
N VAL A 58 -6.23 11.65 -13.89
CA VAL A 58 -4.99 10.87 -13.81
C VAL A 58 -3.90 11.88 -13.42
N PRO A 59 -3.17 11.66 -12.32
CA PRO A 59 -2.12 12.57 -11.90
C PRO A 59 -1.17 12.82 -13.08
N VAL A 60 -1.02 14.10 -13.46
CA VAL A 60 0.00 14.56 -14.40
C VAL A 60 1.35 14.38 -13.71
N GLY A 61 1.86 13.15 -13.70
CA GLY A 61 3.01 12.83 -12.87
C GLY A 61 3.25 11.34 -12.62
N SER A 62 3.09 10.49 -13.63
CA SER A 62 3.95 9.30 -13.77
C SER A 62 3.66 8.71 -15.13
N ALA A 63 4.57 8.88 -16.07
CA ALA A 63 4.56 8.16 -17.33
C ALA A 63 4.83 6.65 -17.14
N GLY A 64 4.61 6.06 -15.95
CA GLY A 64 4.83 4.64 -15.66
C GLY A 64 6.29 4.23 -15.44
N HIS A 65 7.16 5.16 -15.02
CA HIS A 65 8.61 4.89 -14.90
C HIS A 65 9.16 4.89 -13.46
N ASP A 66 8.36 5.27 -12.46
CA ASP A 66 8.78 5.29 -11.05
C ASP A 66 7.63 4.79 -10.16
N CYS A 67 7.85 3.63 -9.54
CA CYS A 67 6.89 2.98 -8.65
C CYS A 67 6.51 3.86 -7.47
N ILE A 68 7.47 4.53 -6.83
CA ILE A 68 7.24 5.30 -5.61
C ILE A 68 6.42 6.55 -5.94
N ALA A 69 6.79 7.25 -7.02
CA ALA A 69 6.02 8.39 -7.51
C ALA A 69 4.59 7.98 -7.87
N ALA A 70 4.41 6.84 -8.54
CA ALA A 70 3.09 6.30 -8.87
C ALA A 70 2.27 5.96 -7.61
N LEU A 71 2.84 5.28 -6.62
CA LEU A 71 2.18 4.98 -5.35
C LEU A 71 1.73 6.25 -4.62
N CYS A 72 2.58 7.27 -4.58
CA CYS A 72 2.25 8.56 -3.97
C CYS A 72 1.07 9.21 -4.71
N ALA A 73 1.13 9.25 -6.04
CA ALA A 73 0.09 9.83 -6.88
C ALA A 73 -1.25 9.11 -6.71
N ILE A 74 -1.24 7.77 -6.68
CA ILE A 74 -2.45 6.95 -6.51
C ILE A 74 -3.10 7.23 -5.16
N SER A 75 -2.32 7.27 -4.07
CA SER A 75 -2.84 7.47 -2.71
C SER A 75 -3.67 8.76 -2.55
N LEU A 76 -3.36 9.78 -3.37
CA LEU A 76 -4.03 11.08 -3.36
C LEU A 76 -5.36 11.06 -4.11
N THR A 77 -5.66 10.00 -4.86
CA THR A 77 -6.84 9.89 -5.72
C THR A 77 -7.77 8.76 -5.29
N SER A 78 -9.06 8.92 -5.59
CA SER A 78 -10.06 7.85 -5.52
C SER A 78 -10.43 7.32 -6.91
N ALA A 79 -9.67 7.66 -7.95
CA ALA A 79 -9.97 7.22 -9.32
C ALA A 79 -9.72 5.72 -9.49
N GLN A 80 -10.50 5.08 -10.35
CA GLN A 80 -10.19 3.72 -10.79
C GLN A 80 -8.93 3.75 -11.63
N LEU A 81 -8.07 2.75 -11.47
CA LEU A 81 -6.81 2.66 -12.19
C LEU A 81 -6.88 1.48 -13.14
N HIS A 82 -6.40 1.69 -14.36
CA HIS A 82 -6.34 0.63 -15.35
C HIS A 82 -4.91 0.08 -15.40
N PRO A 83 -4.73 -1.24 -15.20
CA PRO A 83 -3.45 -1.89 -15.42
C PRO A 83 -2.98 -1.74 -16.87
N THR A 84 -1.67 -1.77 -17.05
CA THR A 84 -1.00 -1.85 -18.35
C THR A 84 -0.35 -3.23 -18.50
N ILE A 85 -0.11 -3.66 -19.73
CA ILE A 85 0.48 -4.99 -19.98
C ILE A 85 1.93 -5.01 -19.48
N PRO A 86 2.31 -5.90 -18.53
CA PRO A 86 3.67 -5.99 -18.05
C PRO A 86 4.58 -6.58 -19.13
N ALA A 87 5.84 -6.14 -19.17
CA ALA A 87 6.78 -6.49 -20.23
C ALA A 87 7.42 -7.88 -20.06
N THR A 88 7.32 -8.51 -18.89
CA THR A 88 8.12 -9.69 -18.51
C THR A 88 7.24 -10.82 -17.98
N ASP A 89 7.59 -12.05 -18.36
CA ASP A 89 6.95 -13.28 -17.90
C ASP A 89 6.88 -13.36 -16.36
N SER A 90 5.68 -13.66 -15.85
CA SER A 90 5.40 -13.65 -14.41
C SER A 90 6.05 -14.82 -13.68
N ALA A 91 6.19 -15.99 -14.32
CA ALA A 91 6.82 -17.15 -13.71
C ALA A 91 8.34 -16.94 -13.55
N GLN A 92 9.01 -16.43 -14.60
CA GLN A 92 10.43 -16.10 -14.53
C GLN A 92 10.72 -15.06 -13.44
N PHE A 93 9.90 -14.02 -13.34
CA PHE A 93 10.06 -13.01 -12.30
C PHE A 93 9.86 -13.58 -10.89
N LEU A 94 8.87 -14.45 -10.70
CA LEU A 94 8.62 -15.06 -9.40
C LEU A 94 9.83 -15.87 -8.91
N GLU A 95 10.49 -16.61 -9.79
CA GLU A 95 11.71 -17.34 -9.43
C GLU A 95 12.85 -16.40 -9.01
N LEU A 96 13.07 -15.31 -9.75
CA LEU A 96 14.04 -14.28 -9.37
C LEU A 96 13.74 -13.65 -8.01
N LEU A 97 12.45 -13.42 -7.71
CA LEU A 97 12.01 -12.88 -6.43
C LEU A 97 12.27 -13.86 -5.27
N LYS A 98 12.01 -15.16 -5.49
CA LYS A 98 12.31 -16.23 -4.51
C LYS A 98 13.80 -16.37 -4.25
N GLU A 99 14.64 -16.29 -5.29
CA GLU A 99 16.10 -16.31 -5.16
C GLU A 99 16.62 -15.14 -4.30
N CYS A 100 15.96 -13.98 -4.39
CA CYS A 100 16.32 -12.77 -3.65
C CYS A 100 15.64 -12.63 -2.27
N GLN A 101 14.93 -13.66 -1.78
CA GLN A 101 14.09 -13.54 -0.57
C GLN A 101 14.82 -13.14 0.73
N ASN A 102 16.14 -13.29 0.77
CA ASN A 102 16.99 -12.92 1.92
C ASN A 102 17.76 -11.61 1.69
N ASP A 103 17.61 -10.98 0.52
CA ASP A 103 18.26 -9.74 0.11
C ASP A 103 17.18 -8.67 -0.14
N SER A 104 16.82 -7.96 0.93
CA SER A 104 15.74 -6.96 0.89
C SER A 104 15.98 -5.84 -0.12
N GLU A 105 17.23 -5.42 -0.34
CA GLU A 105 17.54 -4.36 -1.32
C GLU A 105 17.36 -4.84 -2.77
N LYS A 106 17.69 -6.11 -3.06
CA LYS A 106 17.38 -6.70 -4.38
C LYS A 106 15.88 -6.94 -4.56
N SER A 107 15.21 -7.50 -3.55
CA SER A 107 13.75 -7.69 -3.55
C SER A 107 13.02 -6.38 -3.82
N PHE A 108 13.37 -5.33 -3.09
CA PHE A 108 12.84 -3.99 -3.27
C PHE A 108 12.99 -3.49 -4.71
N ARG A 109 14.20 -3.56 -5.28
CA ARG A 109 14.46 -3.11 -6.65
C ARG A 109 13.66 -3.89 -7.68
N LEU A 110 13.63 -5.22 -7.57
CA LEU A 110 12.88 -6.09 -8.48
C LEU A 110 11.38 -5.76 -8.47
N LEU A 111 10.80 -5.61 -7.28
CA LEU A 111 9.39 -5.25 -7.13
C LEU A 111 9.10 -3.84 -7.65
N ALA A 112 9.95 -2.86 -7.33
CA ALA A 112 9.79 -1.48 -7.78
C ALA A 112 9.92 -1.35 -9.30
N GLU A 113 10.80 -2.13 -9.92
CA GLU A 113 10.97 -2.14 -11.38
C GLU A 113 9.78 -2.81 -12.07
N ARG A 114 9.37 -4.01 -11.63
CA ARG A 114 8.23 -4.73 -12.23
C ARG A 114 6.93 -3.95 -12.08
N PHE A 115 6.73 -3.34 -10.91
CA PHE A 115 5.53 -2.59 -10.57
C PHE A 115 5.77 -1.08 -10.60
N SER A 116 6.57 -0.61 -11.57
CA SER A 116 6.73 0.82 -11.90
C SER A 116 5.37 1.50 -12.14
N TRP A 117 4.39 0.73 -12.61
CA TRP A 117 2.97 1.00 -12.53
C TRP A 117 2.29 0.06 -11.52
N PRO A 118 2.07 0.48 -10.26
CA PRO A 118 1.55 -0.37 -9.18
C PRO A 118 0.22 -1.11 -9.47
N PRO A 119 -0.74 -0.56 -10.23
CA PRO A 119 -1.96 -1.28 -10.59
C PRO A 119 -1.73 -2.60 -11.33
N ASN A 120 -0.57 -2.78 -11.95
CA ASN A 120 -0.20 -4.05 -12.58
C ASN A 120 -0.14 -5.20 -11.57
N PHE A 121 0.08 -4.91 -10.29
CA PHE A 121 0.04 -5.91 -9.23
C PHE A 121 -1.33 -6.62 -9.13
N SER A 122 -2.42 -5.95 -9.51
CA SER A 122 -3.79 -6.52 -9.52
C SER A 122 -4.09 -7.41 -10.72
N LEU A 123 -3.22 -7.48 -11.74
CA LEU A 123 -3.47 -8.29 -12.94
C LEU A 123 -3.61 -9.77 -12.61
N SER A 124 -4.52 -10.48 -13.29
CA SER A 124 -4.73 -11.92 -13.07
C SER A 124 -3.46 -12.76 -13.30
N THR A 125 -2.57 -12.31 -14.18
CA THR A 125 -1.25 -12.94 -14.44
C THR A 125 -0.29 -12.86 -13.25
N GLU A 126 -0.50 -11.94 -12.32
CA GLU A 126 0.39 -11.69 -11.17
C GLU A 126 -0.03 -12.45 -9.90
N THR A 127 -0.99 -13.38 -10.00
CA THR A 127 -1.57 -14.06 -8.84
C THR A 127 -0.53 -14.73 -7.95
N GLU A 128 0.41 -15.49 -8.52
CA GLU A 128 1.44 -16.18 -7.73
C GLU A 128 2.41 -15.21 -7.06
N ILE A 129 2.69 -14.07 -7.69
CA ILE A 129 3.53 -13.00 -7.13
C ILE A 129 2.81 -12.33 -5.97
N ARG A 130 1.50 -12.05 -6.11
CA ARG A 130 0.68 -11.52 -5.01
C ARG A 130 0.67 -12.46 -3.81
N GLU A 131 0.43 -13.75 -4.03
CA GLU A 131 0.44 -14.76 -2.95
C GLU A 131 1.82 -14.86 -2.30
N HIS A 132 2.91 -14.82 -3.09
CA HIS A 132 4.26 -14.80 -2.56
C HIS A 132 4.51 -13.57 -1.67
N VAL A 133 4.16 -12.38 -2.13
CA VAL A 133 4.29 -11.13 -1.37
C VAL A 133 3.47 -11.17 -0.08
N LEU A 134 2.21 -11.63 -0.16
CA LEU A 134 1.34 -11.78 1.00
C LEU A 134 1.91 -12.79 2.01
N MET A 135 2.41 -13.93 1.54
CA MET A 135 3.06 -14.94 2.39
C MET A 135 4.30 -14.39 3.07
N ARG A 136 5.15 -13.62 2.36
CA ARG A 136 6.31 -12.94 2.95
C ARG A 136 5.90 -12.00 4.08
N LEU A 137 4.86 -11.19 3.87
CA LEU A 137 4.34 -10.28 4.88
C LEU A 137 3.74 -11.02 6.09
N MET A 138 2.88 -12.00 5.85
CA MET A 138 2.06 -12.61 6.91
C MET A 138 2.72 -13.76 7.65
N VAL A 139 3.78 -14.35 7.09
CA VAL A 139 4.51 -15.45 7.72
C VAL A 139 5.90 -14.99 8.14
N HIS A 140 6.73 -14.58 7.18
CA HIS A 140 8.15 -14.35 7.45
C HIS A 140 8.43 -13.03 8.17
N ASP A 141 7.95 -11.91 7.62
CA ASP A 141 8.21 -10.59 8.19
C ASP A 141 7.48 -10.44 9.52
N ARG A 142 6.24 -10.92 9.59
CA ARG A 142 5.47 -11.04 10.83
C ARG A 142 6.25 -11.79 11.93
N ALA A 143 6.71 -13.01 11.67
CA ALA A 143 7.46 -13.78 12.66
C ALA A 143 8.73 -13.06 13.12
N ARG A 144 9.48 -12.44 12.20
CA ARG A 144 10.69 -11.67 12.54
C ARG A 144 10.38 -10.48 13.45
N ILE A 145 9.28 -9.77 13.20
CA ILE A 145 8.89 -8.61 14.00
C ILE A 145 8.43 -9.05 15.39
N GLU A 146 7.60 -10.10 15.47
CA GLU A 146 7.10 -10.66 16.73
C GLU A 146 8.22 -11.26 17.60
N GLU A 147 9.22 -11.92 17.00
CA GLU A 147 10.35 -12.51 17.73
C GLU A 147 11.40 -11.49 18.17
N ARG A 148 11.60 -10.42 17.40
CA ARG A 148 12.71 -9.48 17.59
C ARG A 148 12.23 -8.05 17.76
N SER A 149 11.96 -7.39 16.65
CA SER A 149 11.42 -6.02 16.58
C SER A 149 11.20 -5.61 15.13
N ILE A 150 10.46 -4.51 14.92
CA ILE A 150 10.28 -3.89 13.60
C ILE A 150 11.60 -3.48 12.94
N ALA A 151 12.61 -3.11 13.73
CA ALA A 151 13.93 -2.73 13.23
C ALA A 151 14.72 -3.91 12.62
N SER A 152 14.23 -5.14 12.80
CA SER A 152 14.83 -6.34 12.21
C SER A 152 14.42 -6.57 10.76
N VAL A 153 13.46 -5.81 10.22
CA VAL A 153 13.00 -5.87 8.84
C VAL A 153 13.39 -4.58 8.13
N ASP A 154 13.76 -4.68 6.85
CA ASP A 154 14.04 -3.50 6.03
C ASP A 154 12.75 -2.71 5.79
N ALA A 155 12.76 -1.43 6.15
CA ALA A 155 11.55 -0.60 6.11
C ALA A 155 11.10 -0.29 4.69
N ASP A 156 12.04 -0.09 3.74
CA ASP A 156 11.70 0.22 2.35
C ASP A 156 11.04 -1.00 1.68
N ASP A 157 11.63 -2.19 1.83
CA ASP A 157 11.07 -3.46 1.31
C ASP A 157 9.70 -3.77 1.93
N LEU A 158 9.57 -3.65 3.26
CA LEU A 158 8.30 -3.86 3.95
C LEU A 158 7.22 -2.91 3.43
N LEU A 159 7.50 -1.60 3.40
CA LEU A 159 6.51 -0.61 3.01
C LEU A 159 6.16 -0.73 1.52
N LEU A 160 7.10 -1.06 0.64
CA LEU A 160 6.78 -1.32 -0.77
C LEU A 160 5.77 -2.45 -0.92
N LYS A 161 5.99 -3.59 -0.25
CA LYS A 161 5.05 -4.72 -0.26
C LYS A 161 3.67 -4.33 0.27
N LEU A 162 3.61 -3.60 1.39
CA LEU A 162 2.35 -3.11 1.97
C LEU A 162 1.61 -2.16 1.02
N ASN A 163 2.33 -1.27 0.33
CA ASN A 163 1.75 -0.38 -0.66
C ASN A 163 1.13 -1.16 -1.83
N LEU A 164 1.84 -2.16 -2.38
CA LEU A 164 1.33 -3.02 -3.45
C LEU A 164 0.09 -3.80 -3.01
N VAL A 165 0.12 -4.38 -1.81
CA VAL A 165 -1.04 -5.05 -1.19
C VAL A 165 -2.22 -4.09 -1.01
N ALA A 166 -1.98 -2.83 -0.65
CA ALA A 166 -3.03 -1.82 -0.51
C ALA A 166 -3.68 -1.44 -1.85
N VAL A 167 -2.88 -1.36 -2.92
CA VAL A 167 -3.40 -1.18 -4.29
C VAL A 167 -4.33 -2.33 -4.65
N HIS A 168 -3.90 -3.57 -4.44
CA HIS A 168 -4.74 -4.73 -4.77
C HIS A 168 -5.99 -4.85 -3.90
N SER A 169 -5.88 -4.59 -2.60
CA SER A 169 -7.00 -4.70 -1.64
C SER A 169 -8.18 -3.80 -2.00
N ARG A 170 -7.93 -2.69 -2.69
CA ARG A 170 -8.97 -1.76 -3.13
C ARG A 170 -9.87 -2.35 -4.23
N GLU A 171 -9.36 -3.31 -4.98
CA GLU A 171 -10.02 -3.91 -6.16
C GLU A 171 -10.39 -5.38 -5.94
N SER A 172 -10.17 -5.90 -4.73
CA SER A 172 -10.26 -7.33 -4.41
C SER A 172 -11.21 -7.57 -3.24
N ASP A 173 -12.07 -8.57 -3.38
CA ASP A 173 -12.92 -9.08 -2.28
C ASP A 173 -12.16 -10.02 -1.34
N ASP A 174 -10.88 -10.30 -1.62
CA ASP A 174 -10.04 -11.16 -0.79
C ASP A 174 -9.56 -10.42 0.46
N LEU A 175 -10.24 -10.69 1.57
CA LEU A 175 -9.98 -10.07 2.86
C LEU A 175 -8.60 -10.37 3.44
N ARG A 176 -7.86 -11.39 2.94
CA ARG A 176 -6.50 -11.67 3.43
C ARG A 176 -5.55 -10.50 3.21
N PHE A 177 -5.71 -9.78 2.10
CA PHE A 177 -4.90 -8.61 1.80
C PHE A 177 -5.24 -7.44 2.72
N LEU A 178 -6.52 -7.22 3.00
CA LEU A 178 -6.97 -6.19 3.95
C LEU A 178 -6.55 -6.52 5.40
N ASP A 179 -6.60 -7.79 5.79
CA ASP A 179 -6.15 -8.27 7.10
C ASP A 179 -4.65 -8.03 7.29
N ALA A 180 -3.83 -8.27 6.26
CA ALA A 180 -2.41 -7.93 6.28
C ALA A 180 -2.19 -6.44 6.55
N LEU A 181 -2.90 -5.55 5.84
CA LEU A 181 -2.80 -4.10 6.06
C LEU A 181 -3.21 -3.72 7.49
N ASN A 182 -4.28 -4.31 8.01
CA ASN A 182 -4.76 -4.06 9.37
C ASN A 182 -3.72 -4.50 10.43
N TYR A 183 -3.14 -5.68 10.26
CA TYR A 183 -2.09 -6.20 11.15
C TYR A 183 -0.91 -5.21 11.24
N TYR A 184 -0.38 -4.77 10.10
CA TYR A 184 0.74 -3.83 10.09
C TYR A 184 0.33 -2.44 10.57
N TYR A 185 -0.88 -1.97 10.28
CA TYR A 185 -1.38 -0.71 10.81
C TYR A 185 -1.39 -0.67 12.35
N GLU A 186 -1.84 -1.77 12.98
CA GLU A 186 -1.90 -1.93 14.44
C GLU A 186 -0.51 -2.13 15.06
N LEU A 187 0.38 -2.84 14.36
CA LEU A 187 1.74 -3.14 14.82
C LEU A 187 2.66 -1.91 14.78
N LEU A 188 2.51 -1.05 13.78
CA LEU A 188 3.40 0.09 13.55
C LEU A 188 3.09 1.26 14.49
N PRO A 189 4.08 1.77 15.27
CA PRO A 189 3.84 2.88 16.20
C PRO A 189 3.22 4.11 15.51
N THR A 190 2.30 4.79 16.19
CA THR A 190 1.53 5.91 15.62
C THR A 190 2.41 6.99 14.99
N ASN A 191 3.53 7.31 15.66
CA ASN A 191 4.50 8.33 15.25
C ASN A 191 5.75 7.71 14.59
N TRP A 192 5.65 6.50 14.07
CA TRP A 192 6.78 5.84 13.42
C TRP A 192 7.12 6.54 12.11
N VAL A 193 8.27 7.22 12.12
CA VAL A 193 8.95 7.67 10.91
C VAL A 193 10.11 6.70 10.69
N PRO A 194 10.00 5.77 9.73
CA PRO A 194 11.05 4.80 9.50
C PRO A 194 12.33 5.52 9.07
N ARG A 195 13.50 4.99 9.48
CA ARG A 195 14.80 5.36 8.88
C ARG A 195 14.93 4.69 7.50
N ALA A 196 13.98 4.97 6.62
CA ALA A 196 13.90 4.45 5.27
C ALA A 196 14.55 5.44 4.30
N ARG A 197 15.07 4.95 3.17
CA ARG A 197 15.52 5.82 2.08
C ARG A 197 14.32 6.54 1.46
N HIS A 198 13.14 5.89 1.45
CA HIS A 198 11.93 6.41 0.83
C HIS A 198 10.83 6.64 1.88
N VAL A 199 10.98 7.70 2.68
CA VAL A 199 10.02 8.10 3.72
C VAL A 199 8.60 8.33 3.16
N SER A 200 8.46 8.64 1.88
CA SER A 200 7.16 8.74 1.20
C SER A 200 6.36 7.44 1.24
N LEU A 201 7.00 6.27 1.32
CA LEU A 201 6.31 4.96 1.31
C LEU A 201 5.41 4.74 2.52
N VAL A 202 5.75 5.28 3.70
CA VAL A 202 4.86 5.18 4.88
C VAL A 202 3.64 6.09 4.71
N VAL A 203 3.82 7.26 4.11
CA VAL A 203 2.72 8.19 3.83
C VAL A 203 1.78 7.60 2.76
N SER A 204 2.32 7.02 1.69
CA SER A 204 1.52 6.33 0.67
C SER A 204 0.84 5.08 1.19
N PHE A 205 1.48 4.31 2.07
CA PHE A 205 0.83 3.15 2.71
C PHE A 205 -0.41 3.58 3.48
N LEU A 206 -0.31 4.61 4.34
CA LEU A 206 -1.45 5.10 5.11
C LEU A 206 -2.56 5.63 4.20
N GLY A 207 -2.20 6.40 3.16
CA GLY A 207 -3.16 6.91 2.18
C GLY A 207 -3.87 5.79 1.42
N LEU A 208 -3.13 4.83 0.85
CA LEU A 208 -3.68 3.70 0.11
C LEU A 208 -4.50 2.78 1.00
N TYR A 209 -4.09 2.55 2.25
CA TYR A 209 -4.88 1.77 3.20
C TYR A 209 -6.22 2.46 3.50
N ALA A 210 -6.21 3.78 3.70
CA ALA A 210 -7.44 4.56 3.83
C ALA A 210 -8.33 4.39 2.58
N ARG A 211 -7.76 4.40 1.37
CA ARG A 211 -8.51 4.17 0.12
C ARG A 211 -9.06 2.74 0.01
N ALA A 212 -8.30 1.73 0.41
CA ALA A 212 -8.76 0.33 0.42
C ALA A 212 -9.97 0.16 1.35
N LEU A 213 -9.98 0.86 2.50
CA LEU A 213 -11.10 0.86 3.44
C LEU A 213 -12.32 1.67 2.93
N GLN A 214 -12.13 2.65 2.04
CA GLN A 214 -13.23 3.40 1.43
C GLN A 214 -14.02 2.58 0.41
N CYS A 215 -13.36 1.67 -0.30
CA CYS A 215 -13.97 0.81 -1.32
C CYS A 215 -14.56 -0.50 -0.75
N GLY A 216 -14.43 -0.73 0.57
CA GLY A 216 -14.97 -1.91 1.22
C GLY A 216 -16.50 -1.92 1.28
N PHE A 217 -17.11 -2.58 0.29
CA PHE A 217 -18.50 -3.02 0.14
C PHE A 217 -19.56 -1.99 -0.29
#